data_AF-A0A497BW19-F1
#
_entry.id   AF-A0A497BW19-F1
#
_cell.length_a   1.000
_cell.length_b   1.000
_cell.length_c   1.000
_cell.angle_alpha   90.00
_cell.angle_beta   90.00
_cell.angle_gamma   90.00
#
_symmetry.space_group_name_H-M   'P 1'
#
loop_
_entity.id
_entity.type
_entity.pdbx_description
1 polymer ?
#
loop_
_entity_poly.entity_id
_entity_poly.type
_entity_poly.pdbx_seq_one_letter_code
_entity_poly.pdbx_strand_id
1 'polypeptide(L)'
;GGILLSPADKMGDLCVNGMFLNYAAYFGASEEDLGSIIDQLLREQLPDGGFNCRSNREQVKHSSMHTTISVLEGIQEYQVNGYTYRLQPLLKAAGEAREFLLQHRLFRSDRTGKIIDKKFLMLSYPSRWRYDILRALCHFQAAGAPYDPRLGDALEVLLKKRRQDGTWPVQAKHPGQTHFEMEKTGSASRWNTLRALRVLKAYEEDLDT
;
A
#
# COMPACT_ATOMS: atom_id res chain seq x y z
N GLY A 1 2.43 13.70 17.71
CA GLY A 1 1.24 13.33 16.93
C GLY A 1 1.37 11.87 16.56
N GLY A 2 0.24 11.23 16.27
CA GLY A 2 0.16 9.80 15.97
C GLY A 2 0.61 8.88 17.09
N ILE A 3 0.86 7.62 16.74
CA ILE A 3 1.19 6.55 17.68
C ILE A 3 2.69 6.52 17.92
N LEU A 4 3.07 6.72 19.17
CA LEU A 4 4.44 6.58 19.63
C LEU A 4 4.75 5.10 19.85
N LEU A 5 5.87 4.63 19.30
CA LEU A 5 6.30 3.23 19.43
C LEU A 5 7.05 2.97 20.73
N SER A 6 7.56 4.04 21.35
CA SER A 6 8.23 4.06 22.64
C SER A 6 7.88 5.35 23.39
N PRO A 7 7.84 5.34 24.73
CA PRO A 7 7.72 6.57 25.52
C PRO A 7 8.80 7.62 25.23
N ALA A 8 9.94 7.20 24.67
CA ALA A 8 11.04 8.09 24.30
C ALA A 8 10.84 8.77 22.93
N ASP A 9 9.92 8.27 22.10
CA ASP A 9 9.70 8.81 20.76
C ASP A 9 8.93 10.12 20.83
N LYS A 10 9.41 11.13 20.10
CA LYS A 10 8.72 12.43 19.99
C LYS A 10 7.72 12.47 18.83
N MET A 11 7.82 11.53 17.89
CA MET A 11 7.01 11.50 16.68
C MET A 11 6.72 10.06 16.25
N GLY A 12 5.45 9.78 15.92
CA GLY A 12 5.03 8.45 15.49
C GLY A 12 5.59 8.06 14.13
N ASP A 13 5.64 6.76 13.86
CA ASP A 13 6.06 6.21 12.56
C ASP A 13 4.88 6.24 11.58
N LEU A 14 5.04 6.90 10.43
CA LEU A 14 3.95 7.05 9.45
C LEU A 14 3.41 5.71 8.91
N CYS A 15 4.25 4.67 8.88
CA CYS A 15 3.89 3.35 8.38
C CYS A 15 2.94 2.70 9.38
N VAL A 16 3.27 2.85 10.67
CA VAL A 16 2.45 2.37 11.79
C VAL A 16 1.16 3.15 11.88
N ASN A 17 1.21 4.47 11.75
CA ASN A 17 0.02 5.32 11.70
C ASN A 17 -0.92 4.93 10.56
N GLY A 18 -0.40 4.69 9.35
CA GLY A 18 -1.20 4.23 8.22
C GLY A 18 -1.85 2.87 8.46
N MET A 19 -1.08 1.89 8.95
CA MET A 19 -1.60 0.56 9.30
C MET A 19 -2.63 0.62 10.45
N PHE A 20 -2.38 1.44 11.46
CA PHE A 20 -3.31 1.60 12.58
C PHE A 20 -4.59 2.29 12.14
N LEU A 21 -4.50 3.36 11.33
CA LEU A 21 -5.66 4.04 10.79
C LEU A 21 -6.55 3.05 10.01
N ASN A 22 -5.94 2.15 9.23
CA ASN A 22 -6.66 1.07 8.55
C ASN A 22 -7.44 0.19 9.56
N TYR A 23 -6.77 -0.41 10.55
CA TYR A 23 -7.47 -1.27 11.51
C TYR A 23 -8.50 -0.52 12.36
N ALA A 24 -8.15 0.65 12.88
CA ALA A 24 -9.01 1.42 13.77
C ALA A 24 -10.27 1.92 13.05
N ALA A 25 -10.16 2.37 11.79
CA ALA A 25 -11.31 2.75 10.98
C ALA A 25 -12.21 1.53 10.68
N TYR A 26 -11.63 0.39 10.32
CA TYR A 26 -12.38 -0.85 10.05
C TYR A 26 -13.18 -1.32 11.29
N PHE A 27 -12.61 -1.19 12.49
CA PHE A 27 -13.29 -1.59 13.74
C PHE A 27 -14.17 -0.49 14.34
N GLY A 28 -14.32 0.66 13.69
CA GLY A 28 -15.22 1.73 14.14
C GLY A 28 -14.72 2.50 15.37
N ALA A 29 -13.39 2.72 15.49
CA ALA A 29 -12.84 3.60 16.51
C ALA A 29 -13.42 5.01 16.41
N SER A 30 -13.46 5.77 17.52
CA SER A 30 -14.03 7.11 17.50
C SER A 30 -13.21 8.05 16.62
N GLU A 31 -13.87 8.95 15.88
CA GLU A 31 -13.17 9.91 15.01
C GLU A 31 -12.24 10.84 15.81
N GLU A 32 -12.61 11.17 17.04
CA GLU A 32 -11.81 11.97 17.97
C GLU A 32 -10.45 11.32 18.27
N ASP A 33 -10.42 10.01 18.50
CA ASP A 33 -9.18 9.26 18.77
C ASP A 33 -8.23 9.24 17.55
N LEU A 34 -8.77 9.40 16.34
CA LEU A 34 -8.02 9.33 15.09
C LEU A 34 -7.44 10.68 14.65
N GLY A 35 -7.93 11.80 15.19
CA GLY A 35 -7.55 13.15 14.76
C GLY A 35 -6.03 13.39 14.77
N SER A 36 -5.35 12.93 15.82
CA SER A 36 -3.89 13.12 15.96
C SER A 36 -3.06 12.37 14.91
N ILE A 37 -3.59 11.26 14.38
CA ILE A 37 -2.97 10.47 13.31
C ILE A 37 -3.15 11.21 11.99
N ILE A 38 -4.38 11.64 11.71
CA ILE A 38 -4.76 12.36 10.49
C ILE A 38 -3.93 13.64 10.33
N ASP A 39 -3.80 14.42 11.40
CA ASP A 39 -3.01 15.64 11.39
C ASP A 39 -1.52 15.40 11.16
N GLN A 40 -0.98 14.30 11.69
CA GLN A 40 0.41 13.94 11.44
C GLN A 40 0.62 13.54 9.98
N LEU A 41 -0.23 12.67 9.43
CA LEU A 41 -0.15 12.23 8.04
C LEU A 41 -0.15 13.44 7.10
N LEU A 42 -1.08 14.37 7.28
CA LEU A 42 -1.20 15.55 6.42
C LEU A 42 -0.02 16.54 6.56
N ARG A 43 0.60 16.61 7.74
CA ARG A 43 1.76 17.48 7.97
C ARG A 43 3.06 16.91 7.37
N GLU A 44 3.18 15.59 7.27
CA GLU A 44 4.43 14.91 6.91
C GLU A 44 4.46 14.35 5.48
N GLN A 45 3.46 14.67 4.66
CA GLN A 45 3.52 14.38 3.23
C GLN A 45 4.73 15.10 2.60
N LEU A 46 5.50 14.38 1.79
CA LEU A 46 6.69 14.92 1.15
C LEU A 46 6.36 15.66 -0.16
N PRO A 47 7.26 16.54 -0.67
CA PRO A 47 7.02 17.29 -1.89
C PRO A 47 6.80 16.45 -3.15
N ASP A 48 7.24 15.18 -3.16
CA ASP A 48 6.99 14.23 -4.25
C ASP A 48 5.61 13.52 -4.13
N GLY A 49 4.78 13.93 -3.16
CA GLY A 49 3.41 13.48 -2.97
C GLY A 49 3.27 12.24 -2.08
N GLY A 50 4.35 11.50 -1.82
CA GLY A 50 4.30 10.30 -0.99
C GLY A 50 4.62 10.54 0.49
N PHE A 51 4.97 9.45 1.18
CA PHE A 51 5.31 9.46 2.60
C PHE A 51 6.60 8.66 2.86
N ASN A 52 7.30 8.94 3.95
CA ASN A 52 8.47 8.16 4.35
C ASN A 52 8.64 8.14 5.87
N CYS A 53 8.59 6.94 6.46
CA CYS A 53 8.68 6.73 7.92
C CYS A 53 9.98 7.21 8.53
N ARG A 54 11.06 7.33 7.74
CA ARG A 54 12.34 7.87 8.21
C ARG A 54 12.29 9.38 8.48
N SER A 55 11.24 10.09 8.06
CA SER A 55 11.01 11.51 8.40
C SER A 55 11.07 11.79 9.91
N ASN A 56 10.75 10.80 10.74
CA ASN A 56 10.81 10.93 12.19
C ASN A 56 12.21 10.89 12.80
N ARG A 57 13.22 10.45 12.04
CA ARG A 57 14.61 10.27 12.50
C ARG A 57 15.59 11.15 11.74
N GLU A 58 15.31 11.44 10.48
CA GLU A 58 16.23 12.15 9.59
C GLU A 58 15.48 13.01 8.56
N GLN A 59 16.18 13.99 7.99
CA GLN A 59 15.65 14.77 6.87
C GLN A 59 15.64 13.91 5.61
N VAL A 60 14.44 13.52 5.18
CA VAL A 60 14.23 12.72 3.97
C VAL A 60 13.80 13.60 2.81
N LYS A 61 14.33 13.30 1.61
CA LYS A 61 13.99 14.02 0.36
C LYS A 61 13.09 13.23 -0.59
N HIS A 62 12.92 11.94 -0.33
CA HIS A 62 12.20 11.02 -1.21
C HIS A 62 11.27 10.14 -0.40
N SER A 63 10.09 9.90 -0.96
CA SER A 63 9.09 9.00 -0.42
C SER A 63 9.49 7.53 -0.53
N SER A 64 8.88 6.72 0.33
CA SER A 64 9.11 5.28 0.42
C SER A 64 7.85 4.55 -0.04
N MET A 65 7.98 3.65 -1.03
CA MET A 65 6.86 2.81 -1.50
C MET A 65 6.17 2.07 -0.33
N HIS A 66 6.95 1.59 0.65
CA HIS A 66 6.44 0.91 1.85
C HIS A 66 5.56 1.79 2.73
N THR A 67 5.99 3.01 2.98
CA THR A 67 5.24 3.95 3.81
C THR A 67 4.00 4.41 3.06
N THR A 68 4.18 4.82 1.81
CA THR A 68 3.12 5.37 0.98
C THR A 68 1.95 4.40 0.86
N ILE A 69 2.19 3.12 0.56
CA ILE A 69 1.08 2.15 0.44
C ILE A 69 0.34 1.94 1.78
N SER A 70 1.06 1.95 2.91
CA SER A 70 0.45 1.75 4.22
C SER A 70 -0.44 2.93 4.63
N VAL A 71 -0.02 4.15 4.28
CA VAL A 71 -0.83 5.35 4.49
C VAL A 71 -2.04 5.38 3.56
N LEU A 72 -1.86 5.03 2.28
CA LEU A 72 -2.93 4.97 1.28
C LEU A 72 -4.06 4.00 1.69
N GLU A 73 -3.72 2.80 2.17
CA GLU A 73 -4.69 1.84 2.70
C GLU A 73 -5.40 2.35 3.95
N GLY A 74 -4.71 3.09 4.82
CA GLY A 74 -5.32 3.74 5.98
C GLY A 74 -6.33 4.82 5.60
N ILE A 75 -5.96 5.73 4.69
CA ILE A 75 -6.85 6.79 4.19
C ILE A 75 -8.08 6.19 3.49
N GLN A 76 -7.88 5.13 2.70
CA GLN A 76 -8.97 4.46 2.02
C GLN A 76 -9.97 3.86 3.00
N GLU A 77 -9.49 3.13 4.01
CA GLU A 77 -10.37 2.53 5.03
C GLU A 77 -11.12 3.60 5.83
N TYR A 78 -10.44 4.69 6.17
CA TYR A 78 -11.05 5.86 6.80
C TYR A 78 -12.17 6.46 5.95
N GLN A 79 -11.96 6.60 4.63
CA GLN A 79 -12.98 7.10 3.71
C GLN A 79 -14.19 6.16 3.62
N VAL A 80 -14.00 4.86 3.41
CA VAL A 80 -15.11 3.92 3.15
C VAL A 80 -15.98 3.67 4.38
N ASN A 81 -15.45 3.89 5.58
CA ASN A 81 -16.20 3.80 6.83
C ASN A 81 -16.91 5.13 7.22
N GLY A 82 -16.91 6.12 6.33
CA GLY A 82 -17.75 7.32 6.47
C GLY A 82 -17.21 8.40 7.42
N TYR A 83 -15.93 8.32 7.81
CA TYR A 83 -15.30 9.36 8.60
C TYR A 83 -15.13 10.65 7.79
N THR A 84 -15.20 11.80 8.46
CA THR A 84 -15.33 13.14 7.86
C THR A 84 -14.23 14.10 8.27
N TYR A 85 -13.61 13.93 9.45
CA TYR A 85 -12.59 14.85 9.95
C TYR A 85 -11.42 14.94 8.96
N ARG A 86 -11.19 16.14 8.43
CA ARG A 86 -10.18 16.47 7.40
C ARG A 86 -10.16 15.52 6.20
N LEU A 87 -11.30 14.94 5.84
CA LEU A 87 -11.40 13.98 4.75
C LEU A 87 -10.90 14.56 3.42
N GLN A 88 -11.34 15.77 3.04
CA GLN A 88 -10.95 16.37 1.76
C GLN A 88 -9.43 16.55 1.59
N PRO A 89 -8.70 17.14 2.57
CA PRO A 89 -7.24 17.10 2.57
C PRO A 89 -6.63 15.69 2.45
N LEU A 90 -7.18 14.68 3.13
CA LEU A 90 -6.68 13.31 3.02
C LEU A 90 -6.87 12.73 1.62
N LEU A 91 -8.03 12.97 0.99
CA LEU A 91 -8.29 12.50 -0.36
C LEU A 91 -7.36 13.16 -1.38
N LYS A 92 -7.05 14.45 -1.20
CA LYS A 92 -6.04 15.15 -2.00
C LYS A 92 -4.67 14.50 -1.82
N ALA A 93 -4.22 14.30 -0.58
CA ALA A 93 -2.95 13.66 -0.27
C ALA A 93 -2.87 12.22 -0.83
N ALA A 94 -3.96 11.47 -0.77
CA ALA A 94 -4.05 10.14 -1.37
C ALA A 94 -3.95 10.18 -2.90
N GLY A 95 -4.52 11.19 -3.57
CA GLY A 95 -4.36 11.41 -5.00
C GLY A 95 -2.89 11.61 -5.40
N GLU A 96 -2.20 12.51 -4.69
CA GLU A 96 -0.77 12.79 -4.91
C GLU A 96 0.13 11.58 -4.58
N ALA A 97 -0.21 10.83 -3.53
CA ALA A 97 0.50 9.60 -3.16
C ALA A 97 0.29 8.46 -4.18
N ARG A 98 -0.88 8.35 -4.80
CA ARG A 98 -1.10 7.44 -5.93
C ARG A 98 -0.30 7.86 -7.15
N GLU A 99 -0.26 9.15 -7.46
CA GLU A 99 0.56 9.68 -8.54
C GLU A 99 2.05 9.38 -8.32
N PHE A 100 2.56 9.52 -7.09
CA PHE A 100 3.91 9.09 -6.72
C PHE A 100 4.16 7.61 -7.08
N LEU A 101 3.24 6.69 -6.74
CA LEU A 101 3.39 5.27 -7.10
C LEU A 101 3.36 5.05 -8.62
N LEU A 102 2.51 5.80 -9.35
CA LEU A 102 2.37 5.72 -10.80
C LEU A 102 3.60 6.23 -11.54
N GLN A 103 4.22 7.32 -11.08
CA GLN A 103 5.50 7.82 -11.61
C GLN A 103 6.61 6.76 -11.54
N HIS A 104 6.55 5.90 -10.52
CA HIS A 104 7.45 4.77 -10.33
C HIS A 104 6.98 3.50 -11.06
N ARG A 105 5.91 3.55 -11.88
CA ARG A 105 5.28 2.37 -12.49
C ARG A 105 5.12 1.21 -11.49
N LEU A 106 4.78 1.57 -10.26
CA LEU A 106 4.70 0.72 -9.06
C LEU A 106 5.98 0.03 -8.57
N PHE A 107 7.08 -0.06 -9.33
CA PHE A 107 8.30 -0.77 -8.86
C PHE A 107 9.62 -0.32 -9.51
N ARG A 108 9.59 0.65 -10.41
CA ARG A 108 10.75 1.19 -11.12
C ARG A 108 11.16 2.55 -10.57
N SER A 109 12.45 2.84 -10.65
CA SER A 109 12.96 4.19 -10.43
C SER A 109 12.46 5.09 -11.56
N ASP A 110 11.80 6.18 -11.20
CA ASP A 110 11.41 7.29 -12.08
C ASP A 110 12.61 7.89 -12.86
N ARG A 111 13.79 7.94 -12.24
CA ARG A 111 15.02 8.47 -12.84
C ARG A 111 15.71 7.52 -13.80
N THR A 112 15.75 6.22 -13.48
CA THR A 112 16.61 5.25 -14.20
C THR A 112 15.84 4.17 -14.96
N GLY A 113 14.54 4.03 -14.73
CA GLY A 113 13.70 2.95 -15.26
C GLY A 113 14.02 1.54 -14.71
N LYS A 114 15.05 1.40 -13.87
CA LYS A 114 15.45 0.12 -13.27
C LYS A 114 14.52 -0.26 -12.12
N ILE A 115 14.40 -1.55 -11.85
CA ILE A 115 13.67 -2.08 -10.69
C ILE A 115 14.29 -1.51 -9.40
N ILE A 116 13.48 -0.91 -8.53
CA ILE A 116 13.91 -0.34 -7.23
C ILE A 116 14.41 -1.44 -6.30
N ASP A 117 13.57 -2.44 -6.05
CA ASP A 117 13.89 -3.64 -5.28
C ASP A 117 13.17 -4.84 -5.90
N LYS A 118 13.93 -5.91 -6.18
CA LYS A 118 13.37 -7.16 -6.73
C LYS A 118 12.31 -7.77 -5.84
N LYS A 119 12.33 -7.51 -4.52
CA LYS A 119 11.32 -7.98 -3.57
C LYS A 119 9.93 -7.40 -3.85
N PHE A 120 9.83 -6.23 -4.48
CA PHE A 120 8.52 -5.66 -4.85
C PHE A 120 7.79 -6.51 -5.88
N LEU A 121 8.52 -7.34 -6.63
CA LEU A 121 7.97 -8.29 -7.59
C LEU A 121 7.65 -9.65 -6.97
N MET A 122 7.83 -9.85 -5.66
CA MET A 122 7.53 -11.12 -5.00
C MET A 122 6.14 -11.05 -4.34
N LEU A 123 5.19 -11.83 -4.86
CA LEU A 123 3.83 -11.86 -4.31
C LEU A 123 3.84 -12.43 -2.89
N SER A 124 3.41 -11.63 -1.92
CA SER A 124 3.46 -11.98 -0.50
C SER A 124 2.06 -11.99 0.11
N TYR A 125 1.85 -12.88 1.08
CA TYR A 125 0.66 -12.84 1.93
C TYR A 125 0.95 -13.48 3.30
N PRO A 126 0.55 -12.84 4.42
CA PRO A 126 0.17 -11.43 4.49
C PRO A 126 1.36 -10.49 4.18
N SER A 127 1.12 -9.35 3.54
CA SER A 127 2.18 -8.41 3.16
C SER A 127 2.82 -7.67 4.35
N ARG A 128 2.14 -7.65 5.52
CA ARG A 128 2.55 -6.85 6.70
C ARG A 128 2.83 -5.39 6.26
N TRP A 129 3.87 -4.74 6.78
CA TRP A 129 4.27 -3.41 6.33
C TRP A 129 4.98 -3.39 4.96
N ARG A 130 5.32 -4.56 4.40
CA ARG A 130 6.11 -4.61 3.17
C ARG A 130 5.26 -4.32 1.93
N TYR A 131 5.94 -3.79 0.93
CA TYR A 131 5.38 -3.42 -0.36
C TYR A 131 5.62 -4.56 -1.34
N ASP A 132 4.59 -4.87 -2.11
CA ASP A 132 4.67 -5.66 -3.32
C ASP A 132 3.66 -5.11 -4.34
N ILE A 133 3.91 -5.36 -5.62
CA ILE A 133 3.08 -4.84 -6.72
C ILE A 133 1.61 -5.25 -6.59
N LEU A 134 1.30 -6.43 -6.05
CA LEU A 134 -0.07 -6.88 -5.91
C LEU A 134 -0.79 -6.14 -4.78
N ARG A 135 -0.11 -5.77 -3.69
CA ARG A 135 -0.64 -4.87 -2.65
C ARG A 135 -0.99 -3.51 -3.24
N ALA A 136 -0.10 -2.92 -4.04
CA ALA A 136 -0.38 -1.66 -4.71
C ALA A 136 -1.56 -1.76 -5.68
N LEU A 137 -1.57 -2.76 -6.58
CA LEU A 137 -2.68 -2.97 -7.51
C LEU A 137 -4.02 -3.20 -6.79
N CYS A 138 -4.02 -3.92 -5.65
CA CYS A 138 -5.22 -4.07 -4.81
C CYS A 138 -5.71 -2.72 -4.28
N HIS A 139 -4.80 -1.83 -3.84
CA HIS A 139 -5.19 -0.48 -3.40
C HIS A 139 -5.82 0.33 -4.55
N PHE A 140 -5.20 0.37 -5.74
CA PHE A 140 -5.79 1.06 -6.89
C PHE A 140 -7.20 0.53 -7.23
N GLN A 141 -7.34 -0.80 -7.28
CA GLN A 141 -8.62 -1.46 -7.53
C GLN A 141 -9.66 -1.10 -6.48
N ALA A 142 -9.30 -1.19 -5.19
CA ALA A 142 -10.24 -0.97 -4.10
C ALA A 142 -10.59 0.53 -3.96
N ALA A 143 -9.69 1.44 -4.34
CA ALA A 143 -9.95 2.88 -4.39
C ALA A 143 -10.82 3.30 -5.59
N GLY A 144 -11.20 2.36 -6.47
CA GLY A 144 -11.96 2.66 -7.68
C GLY A 144 -11.19 3.53 -8.68
N ALA A 145 -9.86 3.47 -8.65
CA ALA A 145 -9.03 4.22 -9.59
C ALA A 145 -9.22 3.65 -11.00
N PRO A 146 -9.42 4.51 -12.03
CA PRO A 146 -9.50 4.05 -13.41
C PRO A 146 -8.18 3.43 -13.85
N TYR A 147 -8.21 2.67 -14.95
CA TYR A 147 -6.99 2.18 -15.56
C TYR A 147 -6.05 3.34 -15.93
N ASP A 148 -4.78 3.21 -15.57
CA ASP A 148 -3.69 4.09 -15.99
C ASP A 148 -2.63 3.21 -16.67
N PRO A 149 -2.14 3.57 -17.87
CA PRO A 149 -1.14 2.78 -18.59
C PRO A 149 0.13 2.47 -17.78
N ARG A 150 0.47 3.28 -16.77
CA ARG A 150 1.62 3.06 -15.88
C ARG A 150 1.42 1.89 -14.91
N LEU A 151 0.19 1.38 -14.76
CA LEU A 151 -0.11 0.12 -14.07
C LEU A 151 0.27 -1.10 -14.91
N GLY A 152 0.34 -0.95 -16.24
CA GLY A 152 0.57 -2.03 -17.21
C GLY A 152 1.81 -2.88 -16.89
N ASP A 153 2.95 -2.25 -16.57
CA ASP A 153 4.18 -2.96 -16.19
C ASP A 153 3.96 -3.93 -15.02
N ALA A 154 3.18 -3.53 -14.00
CA ALA A 154 2.91 -4.36 -12.84
C ALA A 154 1.86 -5.45 -13.13
N LEU A 155 0.85 -5.14 -13.95
CA LEU A 155 -0.15 -6.09 -14.42
C LEU A 155 0.49 -7.19 -15.28
N GLU A 156 1.42 -6.85 -16.18
CA GLU A 156 2.16 -7.82 -16.98
C GLU A 156 2.98 -8.77 -16.09
N VAL A 157 3.66 -8.23 -15.07
CA VAL A 157 4.38 -9.06 -14.08
C VAL A 157 3.41 -9.96 -13.32
N LEU A 158 2.23 -9.46 -12.95
CA LEU A 158 1.20 -10.25 -12.28
C LEU A 158 0.75 -11.41 -13.18
N LEU A 159 0.40 -11.14 -14.44
CA LEU A 159 -0.04 -12.16 -15.41
C LEU A 159 1.04 -13.22 -15.65
N LYS A 160 2.31 -12.82 -15.80
CA LYS A 160 3.45 -13.76 -15.93
C LYS A 160 3.65 -14.68 -14.72
N LYS A 161 3.09 -14.33 -13.57
CA LYS A 161 3.13 -15.15 -12.34
C LYS A 161 1.92 -16.06 -12.16
N ARG A 162 0.92 -15.96 -13.05
CA ARG A 162 -0.21 -16.89 -13.10
C ARG A 162 0.34 -18.28 -13.42
N ARG A 163 -0.02 -19.26 -12.59
CA ARG A 163 0.36 -20.66 -12.77
C ARG A 163 -0.52 -21.29 -13.86
N GLN A 164 -0.12 -22.47 -14.34
CA GLN A 164 -0.90 -23.23 -15.33
C GLN A 164 -2.31 -23.61 -14.82
N ASP A 165 -2.46 -23.78 -13.51
CA ASP A 165 -3.74 -24.05 -12.84
C ASP A 165 -4.61 -22.78 -12.64
N GLY A 166 -4.20 -21.63 -13.18
CA GLY A 166 -4.91 -20.35 -13.06
C GLY A 166 -4.73 -19.63 -11.72
N THR A 167 -3.98 -20.21 -10.77
CA THR A 167 -3.73 -19.63 -9.45
C THR A 167 -2.46 -18.79 -9.41
N TRP A 168 -2.28 -18.01 -8.34
CA TRP A 168 -1.03 -17.29 -8.05
C TRP A 168 -0.31 -17.88 -6.85
N PRO A 169 1.03 -17.87 -6.85
CA PRO A 169 1.80 -18.39 -5.73
C PRO A 169 1.93 -17.38 -4.58
N VAL A 170 2.26 -17.88 -3.39
CA VAL A 170 2.90 -17.07 -2.34
C VAL A 170 4.42 -17.20 -2.48
N GLN A 171 5.07 -16.18 -3.01
CA GLN A 171 6.51 -16.20 -3.31
C GLN A 171 7.38 -15.75 -2.13
N ALA A 172 6.80 -14.95 -1.23
CA ALA A 172 7.47 -14.49 -0.02
C ALA A 172 6.54 -14.57 1.18
N LYS A 173 7.06 -15.07 2.30
CA LYS A 173 6.47 -14.91 3.64
C LYS A 173 7.33 -13.94 4.44
N HIS A 174 6.69 -13.14 5.29
CA HIS A 174 7.39 -12.23 6.18
C HIS A 174 7.35 -12.75 7.62
N PRO A 175 8.52 -12.72 8.32
CA PRO A 175 8.61 -13.22 9.67
C PRO A 175 7.70 -12.44 10.62
N GLY A 176 7.31 -13.07 11.72
CA GLY A 176 6.46 -12.52 12.75
C GLY A 176 5.50 -13.59 13.27
N GLN A 177 4.85 -13.30 14.40
CA GLN A 177 3.92 -14.23 15.02
C GLN A 177 2.70 -14.46 14.12
N THR A 178 2.21 -15.70 14.08
CA THR A 178 1.01 -16.14 13.33
C THR A 178 0.30 -17.21 14.14
N HIS A 179 -1.03 -17.19 14.17
CA HIS A 179 -1.82 -18.24 14.84
C HIS A 179 -1.80 -19.58 14.10
N PHE A 180 -1.69 -19.55 12.76
CA PHE A 180 -1.58 -20.74 11.92
C PHE A 180 -0.87 -20.39 10.61
N GLU A 181 -0.20 -21.39 10.03
CA GLU A 181 0.37 -21.28 8.68
C GLU A 181 -0.64 -21.75 7.64
N MET A 182 -1.10 -20.84 6.78
CA MET A 182 -2.11 -21.16 5.76
C MET A 182 -1.56 -21.88 4.53
N GLU A 183 -0.44 -21.39 3.98
CA GLU A 183 0.03 -21.77 2.63
C GLU A 183 1.55 -21.90 2.65
N LYS A 184 2.14 -22.78 1.84
CA LYS A 184 3.61 -22.95 1.79
C LYS A 184 4.22 -21.99 0.77
N THR A 185 5.38 -21.40 1.06
CA THR A 185 6.11 -20.59 0.07
C THR A 185 6.35 -21.38 -1.22
N GLY A 186 6.00 -20.78 -2.36
CA GLY A 186 6.09 -21.37 -3.70
C GLY A 186 4.86 -22.16 -4.15
N SER A 187 3.95 -22.54 -3.24
CA SER A 187 2.71 -23.22 -3.59
C SER A 187 1.67 -22.23 -4.14
N ALA A 188 0.62 -22.77 -4.78
CA ALA A 188 -0.60 -22.03 -5.06
C ALA A 188 -1.13 -21.37 -3.77
N SER A 189 -1.65 -20.14 -3.91
CA SER A 189 -2.15 -19.32 -2.81
C SER A 189 -3.58 -18.89 -3.10
N ARG A 190 -4.52 -19.25 -2.23
CA ARG A 190 -5.91 -18.83 -2.28
C ARG A 190 -6.03 -17.32 -2.11
N TRP A 191 -5.23 -16.73 -1.21
CA TRP A 191 -5.25 -15.30 -0.96
C TRP A 191 -4.71 -14.47 -2.11
N ASN A 192 -3.53 -14.81 -2.65
CA ASN A 192 -3.00 -14.10 -3.80
C ASN A 192 -3.85 -14.33 -5.05
N THR A 193 -4.45 -15.51 -5.21
CA THR A 193 -5.38 -15.76 -6.31
C THR A 193 -6.62 -14.86 -6.20
N LEU A 194 -7.26 -14.77 -5.04
CA LEU A 194 -8.41 -13.87 -4.85
C LEU A 194 -8.05 -12.41 -5.16
N ARG A 195 -6.92 -11.95 -4.62
CA ARG A 195 -6.41 -10.59 -4.83
C ARG A 195 -6.13 -10.31 -6.31
N ALA A 196 -5.43 -11.22 -6.99
CA ALA A 196 -5.10 -11.10 -8.40
C ALA A 196 -6.36 -11.08 -9.28
N LEU A 197 -7.32 -11.97 -9.02
CA LEU A 197 -8.57 -12.02 -9.77
C LEU A 197 -9.39 -10.74 -9.62
N ARG A 198 -9.42 -10.11 -8.43
CA ARG A 198 -10.08 -8.81 -8.23
C ARG A 198 -9.42 -7.70 -9.04
N VAL A 199 -8.09 -7.66 -9.04
CA VAL A 199 -7.31 -6.69 -9.82
C VAL A 199 -7.55 -6.88 -11.31
N LEU A 200 -7.46 -8.11 -11.81
CA LEU A 200 -7.65 -8.39 -13.23
C LEU A 200 -9.09 -8.10 -13.68
N LYS A 201 -10.09 -8.44 -12.88
CA LYS A 201 -11.48 -8.04 -13.16
C LYS A 201 -11.65 -6.52 -13.32
N ALA A 202 -10.82 -5.72 -12.65
CA ALA A 202 -10.90 -4.26 -12.72
C ALA A 202 -10.14 -3.65 -13.91
N TYR A 203 -9.14 -4.33 -14.47
CA TYR A 203 -8.16 -3.72 -15.39
C TYR A 203 -7.75 -4.58 -16.60
N GLU A 204 -8.12 -5.86 -16.66
CA GLU A 204 -7.63 -6.79 -17.71
C GLU A 204 -8.22 -6.45 -19.09
N GLU A 205 -9.46 -5.96 -19.17
CA GLU A 205 -10.11 -5.57 -20.44
C GLU A 205 -9.41 -4.38 -21.11
N ASP A 206 -8.77 -3.50 -20.33
CA ASP A 206 -8.11 -2.29 -20.82
C ASP A 206 -6.63 -2.51 -21.20
N LEU A 207 -6.08 -3.72 -21.01
CA LEU A 207 -4.68 -4.03 -21.34
C LEU A 207 -4.43 -4.20 -22.85
N ASP A 208 -5.47 -4.54 -23.62
CA ASP A 208 -5.40 -4.84 -25.05
C ASP A 208 -5.90 -3.68 -25.96
N THR A 209 -6.29 -2.56 -25.36
CA THR A 209 -6.73 -1.32 -26.03
C THR A 209 -5.66 -0.23 -25.99
#